data_AF-A0A060HH49-F1
#
_entry.id   AF-A0A060HH49-F1
#
_cell.length_a   1.000
_cell.length_b   1.000
_cell.length_c   1.000
_cell.angle_alpha   90.00
_cell.angle_beta   90.00
_cell.angle_gamma   90.00
#
_symmetry.space_group_name_H-M   'P 1'
#
loop_
_entity.id
_entity.type
_entity.pdbx_description
1 polymer ?
#
loop_
_entity_poly.entity_id
_entity_poly.type
_entity_poly.pdbx_seq_one_letter_code
_entity_poly.pdbx_strand_id
1 'polypeptide(L)' 'MATDLKSIPPEKKEVVRNLYVSGIPEEFIAMQLDLEIPLVIAILKELGIYRHANEP' A
#
# COMPACT_ATOMS: atom_id res chain seq x y z
N MET A 1 -13.95 12.57 -4.07
CA MET A 1 -12.60 13.13 -3.85
C MET A 1 -11.64 12.06 -4.31
N ALA A 2 -10.83 12.30 -5.33
CA ALA A 2 -9.83 11.34 -5.78
C ALA A 2 -8.61 11.50 -4.87
N THR A 3 -8.26 10.48 -4.11
CA THR A 3 -7.02 10.44 -3.33
C THR A 3 -5.87 10.24 -4.33
N ASP A 4 -5.34 11.34 -4.85
CA ASP A 4 -4.27 11.33 -5.84
C ASP A 4 -3.00 10.68 -5.25
N LEU A 5 -2.59 9.53 -5.79
CA LEU A 5 -1.33 8.85 -5.44
C LEU A 5 -0.08 9.75 -5.53
N LYS A 6 -0.16 10.82 -6.33
CA LYS A 6 0.90 11.82 -6.50
C LYS A 6 1.05 12.75 -5.29
N SER A 7 0.02 12.87 -4.47
CA SER A 7 0.02 13.70 -3.25
C SER A 7 0.58 12.95 -2.04
N ILE A 8 0.85 11.65 -2.16
CA ILE A 8 1.40 10.85 -1.08
C ILE A 8 2.91 11.08 -0.99
N PRO A 9 3.43 11.49 0.18
CA PRO A 9 4.86 11.66 0.39
C PRO A 9 5.62 10.35 0.09
N PRO A 10 6.82 10.42 -0.51
CA PRO A 10 7.63 9.23 -0.79
C PRO A 10 7.93 8.41 0.47
N GLU A 11 8.13 9.06 1.62
CA GLU A 11 8.34 8.41 2.92
C GLU A 11 7.17 7.49 3.30
N LYS A 12 5.92 7.90 3.05
CA LYS A 12 4.75 7.05 3.29
C LYS A 12 4.75 5.82 2.38
N LYS A 13 5.19 5.96 1.12
CA LYS A 13 5.30 4.82 0.19
C LYS A 13 6.35 3.81 0.65
N GLU A 14 7.46 4.28 1.22
CA GLU A 14 8.48 3.40 1.81
C GLU A 14 7.95 2.66 3.04
N VAL A 15 7.18 3.32 3.91
CA VAL A 15 6.56 2.66 5.06
C VAL A 15 5.57 1.59 4.61
N VAL A 16 4.69 1.89 3.64
CA VAL A 16 3.77 0.91 3.05
C VAL A 16 4.54 -0.31 2.50
N ARG A 17 5.62 -0.07 1.75
CA ARG A 17 6.49 -1.14 1.24
C ARG A 17 7.06 -2.01 2.34
N ASN A 18 7.64 -1.40 3.37
CA ASN A 18 8.31 -2.12 4.45
C ASN A 18 7.33 -3.00 5.23
N LEU A 19 6.14 -2.47 5.54
CA LEU A 19 5.09 -3.22 6.22
C LEU A 19 4.62 -4.40 5.37
N TYR A 20 4.37 -4.18 4.07
CA TYR A 20 3.91 -5.23 3.17
C TYR A 20 4.95 -6.34 2.94
N VAL A 21 6.22 -5.97 2.75
CA VAL A 21 7.34 -6.94 2.63
C VAL A 21 7.55 -7.73 3.93
N SER A 22 7.18 -7.15 5.07
CA SER A 22 7.20 -7.84 6.38
C SER A 22 6.03 -8.81 6.56
N GLY A 23 5.16 -8.98 5.56
CA GLY A 23 4.02 -9.89 5.59
C GLY A 23 2.77 -9.31 6.27
N ILE A 24 2.72 -8.00 6.49
CA ILE A 24 1.53 -7.35 7.05
C ILE A 24 0.49 -7.19 5.92
N PRO A 25 -0.76 -7.67 6.11
CA PRO A 25 -1.80 -7.52 5.11
C PRO A 25 -2.16 -6.05 4.88
N GLU A 26 -2.56 -5.70 3.66
CA GLU A 26 -2.92 -4.34 3.24
C GLU A 26 -3.99 -3.69 4.13
N GLU A 27 -4.93 -4.46 4.67
CA GLU A 27 -5.98 -3.99 5.58
C GLU A 27 -5.41 -3.42 6.88
N PHE A 28 -4.39 -4.08 7.44
CA PHE A 28 -3.71 -3.61 8.64
C PHE A 28 -2.82 -2.41 8.34
N ILE A 29 -2.16 -2.39 7.19
CA ILE A 29 -1.35 -1.24 6.74
C ILE A 29 -2.23 0.00 6.58
N ALA A 30 -3.38 -0.15 5.93
CA ALA A 30 -4.37 0.90 5.74
C ALA A 30 -4.82 1.48 7.09
N MET A 31 -5.17 0.61 8.05
CA MET A 31 -5.56 1.01 9.39
C MET A 31 -4.44 1.73 10.16
N GLN A 32 -3.20 1.23 10.11
CA GLN A 32 -2.07 1.82 10.84
C GLN A 32 -1.65 3.18 10.28
N LEU A 33 -1.78 3.39 8.98
CA LEU A 33 -1.35 4.61 8.30
C LEU A 33 -2.48 5.62 8.06
N ASP A 34 -3.69 5.31 8.51
CA ASP A 34 -4.91 6.07 8.23
C ASP A 34 -5.08 6.33 6.72
N LEU A 35 -4.92 5.25 5.94
CA LEU A 35 -5.07 5.25 4.48
C LEU A 35 -6.23 4.36 4.07
N GLU A 36 -6.83 4.64 2.92
CA GLU A 36 -7.82 3.75 2.33
C GLU A 36 -7.12 2.50 1.76
N ILE A 37 -7.71 1.32 1.95
CA ILE A 37 -7.17 0.06 1.39
C ILE A 37 -6.89 0.16 -0.12
N PRO A 38 -7.79 0.72 -0.97
CA PRO A 38 -7.52 0.90 -2.39
C PRO A 38 -6.25 1.73 -2.68
N LEU A 39 -5.95 2.69 -1.82
CA LEU A 39 -4.78 3.56 -1.94
C LEU A 39 -3.49 2.80 -1.62
N VAL A 40 -3.51 1.99 -0.55
CA VAL A 40 -2.41 1.08 -0.21
C VAL A 40 -2.13 0.12 -1.36
N ILE A 41 -3.16 -0.52 -1.91
CA ILE A 41 -3.03 -1.43 -3.06
C ILE A 41 -2.43 -0.69 -4.27
N ALA A 42 -2.89 0.53 -4.55
CA ALA A 42 -2.37 1.32 -5.66
C ALA A 42 -0.88 1.67 -5.46
N ILE A 43 -0.45 2.01 -4.25
CA ILE A 43 0.98 2.22 -3.92
C ILE A 43 1.77 0.94 -4.17
N LEU A 44 1.30 -0.20 -3.67
CA LEU A 44 1.97 -1.49 -3.84
C LEU A 44 2.06 -1.91 -5.31
N LYS A 45 1.04 -1.60 -6.12
CA LYS A 45 1.05 -1.80 -7.58
C LYS A 45 2.02 -0.87 -8.28
N GLU A 46 2.07 0.41 -7.91
CA GLU A 46 3.05 1.39 -8.43
C GLU A 46 4.49 0.94 -8.14
N LEU A 47 4.71 0.34 -6.97
CA LEU A 47 6.00 -0.24 -6.56
C LEU A 47 6.30 -1.62 -7.19
N GLY A 48 5.34 -2.23 -7.90
CA GLY A 48 5.50 -3.54 -8.54
C GLY A 48 5.62 -4.71 -7.56
N ILE A 49 5.20 -4.54 -6.31
CA ILE A 49 5.34 -5.57 -5.25
C ILE A 49 4.02 -6.19 -4.83
N TYR A 50 2.87 -5.65 -5.26
CA TYR A 50 1.57 -6.19 -4.90
C TYR A 50 1.39 -7.62 -5.44
N ARG A 51 1.51 -8.62 -4.56
CA ARG A 51 1.21 -10.02 -4.85
C ARG A 51 -0.15 -10.32 -4.24
N HIS A 52 -1.19 -10.23 -5.06
CA HIS A 52 -2.48 -10.76 -4.66
C HIS A 52 -2.29 -12.27 -4.45
N ALA A 53 -2.72 -12.81 -3.31
CA ALA A 53 -2.53 -14.21 -2.92
C ALA A 53 -3.33 -15.22 -3.79
N ASN A 54 -3.49 -14.93 -5.08
CA ASN A 54 -4.10 -15.78 -6.09
C ASN A 54 -3.15 -15.87 -7.30
N GLU A 55 -1.96 -16.45 -7.09
CA GLU A 55 -1.34 -17.27 -8.12
C GLU A 55 -1.79 -18.71 -7.84
N PRO A 56 -2.66 -19.33 -8.67
CA PRO A 56 -2.90 -20.77 -8.63
C PRO A 56 -1.66 -21.58 -9.03
#